data_AF-A0A2D8EII9-F1
#
_entry.id   AF-A0A2D8EII9-F1
#
_cell.length_a   1.000
_cell.length_b   1.000
_cell.length_c   1.000
_cell.angle_alpha   90.00
_cell.angle_beta   90.00
_cell.angle_gamma   90.00
#
_symmetry.space_group_name_H-M   'P 1'
#
loop_
_entity.id
_entity.type
_entity.pdbx_description
1 polymer ?
#
loop_
_entity_poly.entity_id
_entity_poly.type
_entity_poly.pdbx_seq_one_letter_code
_entity_poly.pdbx_strand_id
1 'polypeptide(L)'
;MWGSALLGDTYDLNIHPADDLTKSVLSNLSQHPDFTVNSAPVEKSSSLFSNDDIKSYSFAPNGDGWLESTYGKDANSIIRMCRKMRRLDKSNRESIDAIIDDIRTIKSMEIEATIGNLSWSEGLEDVIKNIGLNDRSLKALRKFGESRSSSLQKACQLYLKSMTVLNILNEKIDWGIDDQKEWANALQLKKDARKMWSNTLHQIDNISKTDKTTLNFISEELTKSGPLSSRELVRRGVGIISKSVTPTKVGMLLKMYGEEVDIYKSSSRGDFVKLDTHGLIIKDIWAYAAGFLDADGSIFITERGEPRATFIATGDRGRMQCEELHKALGCGRLVLNQRIHKNSVRSQHRLIFSSKDDLRQLLKGILPHLKMKSLQAKAVLSFVDEKDKMRKDELYRVVTFNNWKDDKKKADSFLSKWGVDADTIGSYAESL
;
A
#
# COMPACT_ATOMS: atom_id res chain seq x y z
N MET A 1 -29.57 -33.23 11.53
CA MET A 1 -29.64 -31.91 12.21
C MET A 1 -28.22 -31.53 12.62
N TRP A 2 -27.89 -30.25 12.45
CA TRP A 2 -26.59 -29.66 12.78
C TRP A 2 -26.35 -29.57 14.30
N GLY A 3 -25.08 -29.57 14.69
CA GLY A 3 -24.56 -29.15 16.00
C GLY A 3 -23.05 -29.42 16.02
N SER A 4 -22.20 -28.46 15.64
CA SER A 4 -21.55 -27.49 16.55
C SER A 4 -20.71 -28.14 17.65
N ALA A 5 -19.38 -28.10 17.50
CA ALA A 5 -18.39 -28.14 18.58
C ALA A 5 -17.10 -27.52 17.99
N LEU A 6 -16.79 -26.25 18.31
CA LEU A 6 -16.03 -25.79 19.47
C LEU A 6 -14.52 -26.11 19.34
N LEU A 7 -13.75 -25.03 19.28
CA LEU A 7 -12.32 -25.00 19.57
C LEU A 7 -12.05 -25.68 20.92
N GLY A 8 -11.07 -26.59 20.96
CA GLY A 8 -10.52 -27.15 22.19
C GLY A 8 -10.83 -28.64 22.45
N ASP A 9 -10.56 -29.54 21.50
CA ASP A 9 -10.55 -30.98 21.78
C ASP A 9 -9.15 -31.46 22.20
N THR A 10 -9.15 -32.24 23.29
CA THR A 10 -8.04 -32.54 24.21
C THR A 10 -7.00 -33.56 23.73
N TYR A 11 -6.66 -33.59 22.44
CA TYR A 11 -5.60 -34.50 21.94
C TYR A 11 -4.34 -33.83 21.41
N ASP A 12 -4.27 -32.50 21.39
CA ASP A 12 -3.06 -31.77 21.06
C ASP A 12 -2.50 -31.08 22.32
N LEU A 13 -1.94 -31.88 23.24
CA LEU A 13 -0.97 -31.35 24.19
C LEU A 13 0.30 -31.00 23.40
N ASN A 14 0.75 -29.74 23.50
CA ASN A 14 2.02 -29.32 22.93
C ASN A 14 3.16 -30.16 23.53
N ILE A 15 3.75 -31.03 22.72
CA ILE A 15 4.92 -31.82 23.11
C ILE A 15 6.12 -30.89 23.12
N HIS A 16 6.57 -30.50 24.31
CA HIS A 16 7.79 -29.73 24.47
C HIS A 16 9.00 -30.66 24.32
N PRO A 17 9.98 -30.38 23.44
CA PRO A 17 11.16 -31.23 23.22
C PRO A 17 12.11 -31.35 24.42
N ALA A 18 11.83 -30.62 25.50
CA ALA A 18 12.59 -30.66 26.74
C ALA A 18 12.00 -31.62 27.80
N ASP A 19 10.77 -32.11 27.61
CA ASP A 19 10.08 -32.97 28.57
C ASP A 19 10.67 -34.39 28.61
N ASP A 20 10.83 -34.94 29.82
CA ASP A 20 11.47 -36.23 30.09
C ASP A 20 10.62 -37.40 29.57
N LEU A 21 9.30 -37.22 29.50
CA LEU A 21 8.40 -38.17 28.85
C LEU A 21 8.72 -38.30 27.35
N THR A 22 8.91 -37.17 26.66
CA THR A 22 9.24 -37.12 25.23
C THR A 22 10.59 -37.75 24.93
N LYS A 23 11.59 -37.52 25.80
CA LYS A 23 12.92 -38.15 25.68
C LYS A 23 12.86 -39.66 25.91
N SER A 24 12.05 -40.11 26.86
CA SER A 24 11.83 -41.54 27.12
C SER A 24 11.15 -42.24 25.94
N VAL A 25 10.15 -41.59 25.34
CA VAL A 25 9.44 -42.11 24.15
C VAL A 25 10.36 -42.15 22.92
N LEU A 26 11.15 -41.10 22.66
CA LEU A 26 12.14 -41.09 21.56
C LEU A 26 13.26 -42.10 21.76
N SER A 27 13.72 -42.30 23.01
CA SER A 27 14.73 -43.31 23.34
C SER A 27 14.22 -44.73 23.05
N ASN A 28 12.98 -45.04 23.45
CA ASN A 28 12.37 -46.35 23.19
C ASN A 28 12.06 -46.57 21.71
N LEU A 29 11.61 -45.54 20.98
CA LEU A 29 11.38 -45.62 19.53
C LEU A 29 12.67 -45.78 18.74
N SER A 30 13.78 -45.17 19.19
CA SER A 30 15.09 -45.28 18.53
C SER A 30 15.71 -46.68 18.58
N GLN A 31 15.20 -47.55 19.46
CA GLN A 31 15.60 -48.94 19.56
C GLN A 31 14.79 -49.87 18.63
N HIS A 32 13.77 -49.37 17.95
CA HIS A 32 12.96 -50.17 17.02
C HIS A 32 13.66 -50.28 15.64
N PRO A 33 13.81 -51.49 15.06
CA PRO A 33 14.61 -51.70 13.84
C PRO A 33 14.09 -50.95 12.60
N ASP A 34 12.81 -50.59 12.57
CA ASP A 34 12.17 -49.84 11.48
C ASP A 34 12.05 -48.32 11.74
N PHE A 35 12.57 -47.81 12.85
CA PHE A 35 12.48 -46.38 13.18
C PHE A 35 13.75 -45.63 12.75
N THR A 36 13.62 -44.80 11.73
CA THR A 36 14.66 -43.84 11.33
C THR A 36 14.36 -42.46 11.94
N VAL A 37 15.30 -41.87 12.69
CA VAL A 37 15.11 -40.54 13.32
C VAL A 37 14.72 -39.44 12.30
N ASN A 38 15.07 -39.62 11.03
CA ASN A 38 14.73 -38.71 9.93
C ASN A 38 13.25 -38.77 9.48
N SER A 39 12.44 -39.70 9.99
CA SER A 39 11.00 -39.81 9.68
C SER A 39 10.10 -39.31 10.81
N ALA A 40 10.65 -38.83 11.93
CA ALA A 40 9.86 -38.04 12.86
C ALA A 40 9.50 -36.71 12.17
N PRO A 41 8.26 -36.20 12.32
CA PRO A 41 7.91 -34.87 11.84
C PRO A 41 8.68 -33.86 12.69
N VAL A 42 9.91 -33.57 12.27
CA VAL A 42 10.63 -32.38 12.71
C VAL A 42 9.73 -31.22 12.32
N GLU A 43 9.37 -30.37 13.29
CA GLU A 43 8.75 -29.08 13.01
C GLU A 43 9.46 -28.50 11.79
N LYS A 44 8.74 -28.35 10.67
CA LYS A 44 9.08 -27.27 9.77
C LYS A 44 8.84 -26.03 10.62
N SER A 45 9.88 -25.61 11.33
CA SER A 45 9.97 -24.24 11.77
C SER A 45 9.72 -23.46 10.49
N SER A 46 8.56 -22.80 10.42
CA SER A 46 8.27 -21.80 9.43
C SER A 46 9.22 -20.64 9.73
N SER A 47 10.51 -20.87 9.51
CA SER A 47 11.62 -19.95 9.72
C SER A 47 11.66 -18.97 8.55
N LEU A 48 10.51 -18.39 8.23
CA LEU A 48 10.50 -17.23 7.36
C LEU A 48 10.70 -15.96 8.17
N PHE A 49 10.28 -15.90 9.45
CA PHE A 49 10.37 -14.66 10.22
C PHE A 49 10.57 -14.89 11.72
N SER A 50 11.52 -14.17 12.31
CA SER A 50 11.65 -14.05 13.76
C SER A 50 10.62 -13.04 14.30
N ASN A 51 10.25 -13.14 15.58
CA ASN A 51 9.29 -12.20 16.21
C ASN A 51 9.76 -10.73 16.14
N ASP A 52 11.07 -10.49 16.00
CA ASP A 52 11.63 -9.15 15.82
C ASP A 52 11.45 -8.60 14.40
N ASP A 53 11.26 -9.45 13.39
CA ASP A 53 10.99 -9.04 12.00
C ASP A 53 9.54 -8.52 11.83
N ILE A 54 8.63 -8.84 12.75
CA ILE A 54 7.20 -8.47 12.68
C ILE A 54 6.98 -6.95 12.78
N LYS A 55 7.90 -6.21 13.41
CA LYS A 55 7.77 -4.76 13.60
C LYS A 55 8.15 -3.91 12.39
N SER A 56 8.68 -4.51 11.30
CA SER A 56 9.11 -3.75 10.11
C SER A 56 8.21 -3.88 8.89
N TYR A 57 7.03 -4.51 9.01
CA TYR A 57 6.15 -4.69 7.84
C TYR A 57 5.32 -3.45 7.55
N SER A 58 5.62 -2.78 6.44
CA SER A 58 4.78 -1.69 5.93
C SER A 58 3.53 -2.27 5.26
N PHE A 59 2.36 -1.99 5.82
CA PHE A 59 1.08 -2.21 5.12
C PHE A 59 0.86 -1.16 4.03
N ALA A 60 -0.02 -1.48 3.08
CA ALA A 60 -0.44 -0.52 2.07
C ALA A 60 -1.05 0.73 2.73
N PRO A 61 -0.84 1.94 2.20
CA PRO A 61 -1.32 3.16 2.85
C PRO A 61 -2.85 3.27 2.89
N ASN A 62 -3.58 2.51 2.08
CA ASN A 62 -5.04 2.38 2.16
C ASN A 62 -5.51 1.39 3.26
N GLY A 63 -4.60 0.75 3.99
CA GLY A 63 -4.88 -0.22 5.05
C GLY A 63 -5.07 -1.67 4.57
N ASP A 64 -4.88 -1.95 3.28
CA ASP A 64 -5.03 -3.31 2.76
C ASP A 64 -4.02 -4.30 3.38
N GLY A 65 -4.47 -5.55 3.54
CA GLY A 65 -3.62 -6.64 4.00
C GLY A 65 -2.58 -7.07 2.96
N TRP A 66 -1.64 -7.94 3.33
CA TRP A 66 -0.62 -8.42 2.39
C TRP A 66 -1.23 -9.18 1.21
N LEU A 67 -2.29 -9.95 1.46
CA LEU A 67 -3.00 -10.70 0.41
C LEU A 67 -3.82 -9.78 -0.50
N GLU A 68 -4.51 -8.80 0.08
CA GLU A 68 -5.29 -7.83 -0.69
C GLU A 68 -4.38 -6.95 -1.55
N SER A 69 -3.26 -6.50 -1.00
CA SER A 69 -2.32 -5.66 -1.72
C SER A 69 -1.56 -6.39 -2.82
N THR A 70 -1.27 -7.68 -2.64
CA THR A 70 -0.52 -8.48 -3.61
C THR A 70 -1.42 -9.09 -4.68
N TYR A 71 -2.61 -9.58 -4.29
CA TYR A 71 -3.48 -10.38 -5.15
C TYR A 71 -4.85 -9.73 -5.43
N GLY A 72 -5.12 -8.55 -4.87
CA GLY A 72 -6.40 -7.85 -5.01
C GLY A 72 -7.58 -8.55 -4.32
N LYS A 73 -7.31 -9.52 -3.44
CA LYS A 73 -8.33 -10.33 -2.77
C LYS A 73 -7.99 -10.62 -1.31
N ASP A 74 -9.02 -10.61 -0.48
CA ASP A 74 -8.90 -11.00 0.93
C ASP A 74 -8.64 -12.51 1.09
N ALA A 75 -8.11 -12.90 2.26
CA ALA A 75 -7.78 -14.28 2.58
C ALA A 75 -8.99 -15.23 2.43
N ASN A 76 -10.17 -14.81 2.88
CA ASN A 76 -11.38 -15.63 2.81
C ASN A 76 -11.82 -15.88 1.37
N SER A 77 -11.68 -14.88 0.51
CA SER A 77 -11.96 -14.97 -0.93
C SER A 77 -11.00 -15.94 -1.62
N ILE A 78 -9.70 -15.88 -1.31
CA ILE A 78 -8.71 -16.82 -1.87
C ILE A 78 -8.99 -18.25 -1.37
N ILE A 79 -9.26 -18.44 -0.07
CA ILE A 79 -9.61 -19.76 0.49
C ILE A 79 -10.88 -20.32 -0.17
N ARG A 80 -11.90 -19.50 -0.42
CA ARG A 80 -13.11 -19.92 -1.14
C ARG A 80 -12.79 -20.37 -2.57
N MET A 81 -11.89 -19.68 -3.26
CA MET A 81 -11.41 -20.08 -4.59
C MET A 81 -10.67 -21.42 -4.53
N CYS A 82 -9.73 -21.59 -3.60
CA CYS A 82 -9.02 -22.86 -3.38
C CYS A 82 -9.98 -24.00 -3.09
N ARG A 83 -10.97 -23.80 -2.20
CA ARG A 83 -12.01 -24.81 -1.93
C ARG A 83 -12.86 -25.13 -3.15
N LYS A 84 -13.08 -24.19 -4.07
CA LYS A 84 -13.77 -24.44 -5.34
C LYS A 84 -12.89 -25.25 -6.30
N MET A 85 -11.60 -24.91 -6.40
CA MET A 85 -10.63 -25.66 -7.20
C MET A 85 -10.50 -27.10 -6.70
N ARG A 86 -10.42 -27.30 -5.38
CA ARG A 86 -10.40 -28.62 -4.74
C ARG A 86 -11.58 -29.52 -5.08
N ARG A 87 -12.75 -28.93 -5.36
CA ARG A 87 -13.95 -29.69 -5.78
C ARG A 87 -13.86 -30.14 -7.24
N LEU A 88 -13.17 -29.40 -8.08
CA LEU A 88 -13.01 -29.67 -9.51
C LEU A 88 -11.81 -30.57 -9.79
N ASP A 89 -10.69 -30.28 -9.13
CA ASP A 89 -9.42 -30.99 -9.28
C ASP A 89 -9.14 -31.82 -8.03
N LYS A 90 -9.63 -33.06 -8.05
CA LYS A 90 -9.44 -34.02 -6.94
C LYS A 90 -8.03 -34.58 -6.87
N SER A 91 -7.28 -34.57 -7.98
CA SER A 91 -5.89 -35.04 -8.05
C SER A 91 -4.95 -34.19 -7.20
N ASN A 92 -5.15 -32.87 -7.19
CA ASN A 92 -4.29 -31.93 -6.49
C ASN A 92 -4.81 -31.52 -5.10
N ARG A 93 -5.64 -32.35 -4.47
CA ARG A 93 -6.32 -32.02 -3.21
C ARG A 93 -5.35 -31.63 -2.10
N GLU A 94 -4.29 -32.40 -1.90
CA GLU A 94 -3.30 -32.17 -0.83
C GLU A 94 -2.55 -30.86 -1.04
N SER A 95 -2.13 -30.57 -2.28
CA SER A 95 -1.48 -29.30 -2.62
C SER A 95 -2.41 -28.11 -2.40
N ILE A 96 -3.69 -28.24 -2.72
CA ILE A 96 -4.67 -27.16 -2.50
C ILE A 96 -4.95 -26.97 -1.00
N ASP A 97 -5.01 -28.04 -0.23
CA ASP A 97 -5.17 -27.98 1.23
C ASP A 97 -3.93 -27.31 1.87
N ALA A 98 -2.71 -27.63 1.42
CA ALA A 98 -1.48 -26.94 1.85
C ALA A 98 -1.50 -25.42 1.54
N ILE A 99 -1.94 -25.02 0.34
CA ILE A 99 -2.09 -23.60 -0.03
C ILE A 99 -3.10 -22.89 0.91
N ILE A 100 -4.21 -23.56 1.27
CA ILE A 100 -5.18 -22.99 2.20
C ILE A 100 -4.55 -22.74 3.58
N ASP A 101 -3.72 -23.66 4.05
CA ASP A 101 -3.04 -23.53 5.33
C ASP A 101 -1.96 -22.44 5.29
N ASP A 102 -1.21 -22.32 4.20
CA ASP A 102 -0.29 -21.19 3.99
C ASP A 102 -1.02 -19.84 4.04
N ILE A 103 -2.18 -19.72 3.39
CA ILE A 103 -3.00 -18.49 3.41
C ILE A 103 -3.46 -18.17 4.84
N ARG A 104 -3.85 -19.18 5.62
CA ARG A 104 -4.25 -19.00 7.03
C ARG A 104 -3.07 -18.54 7.89
N THR A 105 -1.90 -19.14 7.70
CA THR A 105 -0.67 -18.76 8.40
C THR A 105 -0.30 -17.31 8.09
N ILE A 106 -0.28 -16.93 6.80
CA ILE A 106 -0.05 -15.54 6.37
C ILE A 106 -1.07 -14.62 7.02
N LYS A 107 -2.35 -15.00 7.06
CA LYS A 107 -3.38 -14.18 7.67
C LYS A 107 -3.20 -14.02 9.18
N SER A 108 -2.78 -15.08 9.88
CA SER A 108 -2.47 -15.01 11.31
C SER A 108 -1.32 -14.06 11.57
N MET A 109 -0.24 -14.16 10.79
CA MET A 109 0.89 -13.24 10.86
C MET A 109 0.48 -11.79 10.57
N GLU A 110 -0.40 -11.58 9.59
CA GLU A 110 -0.93 -10.27 9.25
C GLU A 110 -1.68 -9.65 10.44
N ILE A 111 -2.43 -10.45 11.21
CA ILE A 111 -3.13 -10.01 12.42
C ILE A 111 -2.11 -9.61 13.50
N GLU A 112 -1.13 -10.48 13.79
CA GLU A 112 -0.08 -10.18 14.78
C GLU A 112 0.69 -8.92 14.42
N ALA A 113 1.10 -8.77 13.15
CA ALA A 113 1.79 -7.57 12.66
C ALA A 113 0.91 -6.31 12.77
N THR A 114 -0.38 -6.44 12.48
CA THR A 114 -1.32 -5.30 12.60
C THR A 114 -1.44 -4.84 14.05
N ILE A 115 -1.57 -5.79 14.98
CA ILE A 115 -1.71 -5.49 16.41
C ILE A 115 -0.39 -4.96 16.97
N GLY A 116 0.73 -5.65 16.72
CA GLY A 116 2.05 -5.28 17.23
C GLY A 116 2.61 -3.96 16.69
N ASN A 117 2.06 -3.45 15.58
CA ASN A 117 2.38 -2.12 15.06
C ASN A 117 1.64 -0.98 15.78
N LEU A 118 0.68 -1.29 16.66
CA LEU A 118 -0.01 -0.28 17.45
C LEU A 118 0.85 0.11 18.65
N SER A 119 1.09 1.40 18.83
CA SER A 119 1.89 1.95 19.93
C SER A 119 1.34 1.64 21.32
N TRP A 120 0.08 1.20 21.41
CA TRP A 120 -0.68 0.99 22.63
C TRP A 120 -1.21 -0.45 22.81
N SER A 121 -0.84 -1.39 21.93
CA SER A 121 -1.36 -2.76 22.03
C SER A 121 -0.78 -3.57 23.16
N GLU A 122 0.33 -3.14 23.76
CA GLU A 122 1.05 -3.88 24.80
C GLU A 122 0.14 -4.26 25.97
N GLY A 123 -0.01 -5.56 26.21
CA GLY A 123 -0.88 -6.13 27.25
C GLY A 123 -2.36 -6.16 26.90
N LEU A 124 -2.74 -5.78 25.67
CA LEU A 124 -4.11 -5.80 25.15
C LEU A 124 -4.26 -6.65 23.89
N GLU A 125 -3.23 -7.37 23.46
CA GLU A 125 -3.19 -8.10 22.19
C GLU A 125 -4.32 -9.14 22.11
N ASP A 126 -4.47 -9.96 23.15
CA ASP A 126 -5.52 -10.98 23.22
C ASP A 126 -6.91 -10.37 23.31
N VAL A 127 -7.04 -9.22 23.95
CA VAL A 127 -8.30 -8.47 24.01
C VAL A 127 -8.68 -7.99 22.61
N ILE A 128 -7.73 -7.43 21.87
CA ILE A 128 -7.92 -6.94 20.50
C ILE A 128 -8.32 -8.11 19.58
N LYS A 129 -7.68 -9.29 19.70
CA LYS A 129 -8.05 -10.51 18.96
C LYS A 129 -9.50 -10.93 19.22
N ASN A 130 -9.97 -10.82 20.46
CA ASN A 130 -11.26 -11.38 20.89
C ASN A 130 -12.44 -10.39 20.91
N ILE A 131 -12.20 -9.08 20.87
CA ILE A 131 -13.26 -8.07 20.97
C ILE A 131 -14.15 -8.05 19.72
N GLY A 132 -13.62 -8.35 18.53
CA GLY A 132 -14.40 -8.41 17.29
C GLY A 132 -13.59 -8.09 16.04
N LEU A 133 -12.42 -8.69 15.89
CA LEU A 133 -11.60 -8.54 14.69
C LEU A 133 -12.17 -9.36 13.52
N ASN A 134 -12.33 -8.69 12.39
CA ASN A 134 -12.60 -9.26 11.08
C ASN A 134 -11.79 -8.48 10.04
N ASP A 135 -11.79 -8.89 8.77
CA ASP A 135 -10.96 -8.25 7.73
C ASP A 135 -11.23 -6.74 7.60
N ARG A 136 -12.51 -6.34 7.65
CA ARG A 136 -12.91 -4.91 7.61
C ARG A 136 -12.36 -4.14 8.80
N SER A 137 -12.46 -4.72 10.01
CA SER A 137 -11.94 -4.12 11.23
C SER A 137 -10.41 -4.10 11.28
N LEU A 138 -9.72 -5.10 10.72
CA LEU A 138 -8.26 -5.12 10.59
C LEU A 138 -7.78 -3.98 9.68
N LYS A 139 -8.41 -3.83 8.51
CA LYS A 139 -8.12 -2.72 7.60
C LYS A 139 -8.35 -1.36 8.29
N ALA A 140 -9.48 -1.19 8.97
CA ALA A 140 -9.76 0.03 9.72
C ALA A 140 -8.75 0.27 10.86
N LEU A 141 -8.31 -0.80 11.54
CA LEU A 141 -7.34 -0.72 12.63
C LEU A 141 -5.96 -0.25 12.14
N ARG A 142 -5.51 -0.69 10.96
CA ARG A 142 -4.26 -0.20 10.35
C ARG A 142 -4.29 1.30 10.03
N LYS A 143 -5.46 1.80 9.61
CA LYS A 143 -5.62 3.21 9.21
C LYS A 143 -5.84 4.14 10.39
N PHE A 144 -6.67 3.69 11.34
CA PHE A 144 -7.23 4.55 12.39
C PHE A 144 -6.84 4.12 13.80
N GLY A 145 -6.10 3.01 13.95
CA GLY A 145 -5.72 2.47 15.25
C GLY A 145 -4.93 3.47 16.10
N GLU A 146 -4.02 4.23 15.48
CA GLU A 146 -3.28 5.29 16.17
C GLU A 146 -4.13 6.54 16.40
N SER A 147 -4.76 7.06 15.35
CA SER A 147 -5.51 8.32 15.42
C SER A 147 -6.75 8.24 16.32
N ARG A 148 -7.30 7.03 16.52
CA ARG A 148 -8.48 6.76 17.37
C ARG A 148 -8.13 5.91 18.61
N SER A 149 -6.85 5.82 18.96
CA SER A 149 -6.29 4.98 20.04
C SER A 149 -7.02 5.12 21.37
N SER A 150 -7.27 6.34 21.84
CA SER A 150 -7.90 6.60 23.15
C SER A 150 -9.27 5.93 23.31
N SER A 151 -10.10 5.96 22.26
CA SER A 151 -11.42 5.32 22.27
C SER A 151 -11.33 3.80 22.13
N LEU A 152 -10.36 3.31 21.34
CA LEU A 152 -10.11 1.88 21.18
C LEU A 152 -9.57 1.24 22.46
N GLN A 153 -8.61 1.87 23.13
CA GLN A 153 -8.10 1.45 24.43
C GLN A 153 -9.21 1.39 25.47
N LYS A 154 -10.09 2.40 25.52
CA LYS A 154 -11.25 2.39 26.42
C LYS A 154 -12.19 1.22 26.15
N ALA A 155 -12.44 0.89 24.88
CA ALA A 155 -13.22 -0.29 24.51
C ALA A 155 -12.53 -1.59 24.96
N CYS A 156 -11.21 -1.70 24.78
CA CYS A 156 -10.43 -2.85 25.25
C CYS A 156 -10.49 -2.99 26.78
N GLN A 157 -10.34 -1.90 27.54
CA GLN A 157 -10.43 -1.92 29.00
C GLN A 157 -11.81 -2.36 29.50
N LEU A 158 -12.89 -1.89 28.87
CA LEU A 158 -14.25 -2.33 29.19
C LEU A 158 -14.45 -3.83 28.89
N TYR A 159 -13.89 -4.31 27.78
CA TYR A 159 -13.94 -5.72 27.42
C TYR A 159 -13.13 -6.59 28.39
N LEU A 160 -11.93 -6.15 28.77
CA LEU A 160 -11.07 -6.84 29.73
C LEU A 160 -11.77 -6.94 31.09
N LYS A 161 -12.30 -5.82 31.60
CA LYS A 161 -13.07 -5.79 32.86
C LYS A 161 -14.23 -6.78 32.83
N SER A 162 -14.99 -6.82 31.73
CA SER A 162 -16.07 -7.78 31.53
C SER A 162 -15.56 -9.22 31.58
N MET A 163 -14.48 -9.53 30.86
CA MET A 163 -13.92 -10.88 30.80
C MET A 163 -13.39 -11.34 32.15
N THR A 164 -12.73 -10.46 32.91
CA THR A 164 -12.25 -10.75 34.26
C THR A 164 -13.42 -11.13 35.19
N VAL A 165 -14.50 -10.36 35.19
CA VAL A 165 -15.69 -10.67 36.01
C VAL A 165 -16.33 -11.98 35.58
N LEU A 166 -16.48 -12.23 34.28
CA LEU A 166 -17.05 -13.48 33.77
C LEU A 166 -16.20 -14.70 34.13
N ASN A 167 -14.88 -14.59 34.11
CA ASN A 167 -13.98 -15.67 34.51
C ASN A 167 -14.10 -15.98 36.01
N ILE A 168 -14.10 -14.95 36.86
CA ILE A 168 -14.28 -15.10 38.32
C ILE A 168 -15.61 -15.79 38.63
N LEU A 169 -16.70 -15.40 37.93
CA LEU A 169 -18.02 -16.00 38.13
C LEU A 169 -18.11 -17.44 37.63
N ASN A 170 -17.37 -17.80 36.56
CA ASN A 170 -17.32 -19.17 36.05
C ASN A 170 -16.61 -20.14 37.00
N GLU A 171 -15.70 -19.65 37.85
CA GLU A 171 -15.01 -20.46 38.86
C GLU A 171 -15.87 -20.70 40.12
N LYS A 172 -16.97 -19.96 40.28
CA LYS A 172 -17.90 -20.16 41.41
C LYS A 172 -18.84 -21.34 41.16
N ILE A 173 -18.98 -22.19 42.17
CA ILE A 173 -19.85 -23.38 42.14
C ILE A 173 -21.32 -22.99 42.39
N ASP A 174 -21.57 -22.07 43.34
CA ASP A 174 -22.91 -21.61 43.69
C ASP A 174 -23.08 -20.12 43.33
N TRP A 175 -24.19 -19.81 42.66
CA TRP A 175 -24.51 -18.44 42.20
C TRP A 175 -25.63 -17.83 43.04
N GLY A 176 -25.34 -16.70 43.68
CA GLY A 176 -26.34 -15.86 44.34
C GLY A 176 -27.06 -14.88 43.40
N ILE A 177 -28.01 -14.11 43.95
CA ILE A 177 -28.72 -13.04 43.21
C ILE A 177 -27.74 -11.94 42.78
N ASP A 178 -26.77 -11.60 43.63
CA ASP A 178 -25.76 -10.60 43.32
C ASP A 178 -24.83 -11.08 42.19
N ASP A 179 -24.44 -12.35 42.18
CA ASP A 179 -23.63 -12.96 41.11
C ASP A 179 -24.36 -12.93 39.77
N GLN A 180 -25.67 -13.23 39.76
CA GLN A 180 -26.50 -13.13 38.55
C GLN A 180 -26.56 -11.70 38.02
N LYS A 181 -26.64 -10.70 38.92
CA LYS A 181 -26.64 -9.28 38.55
C LYS A 181 -25.27 -8.84 38.02
N GLU A 182 -24.18 -9.28 38.63
CA GLU A 182 -22.82 -9.03 38.16
C GLU A 182 -22.56 -9.67 36.80
N TRP A 183 -23.03 -10.90 36.59
CA TRP A 183 -22.97 -11.57 35.30
C TRP A 183 -23.71 -10.78 34.20
N ALA A 184 -24.93 -10.34 34.49
CA ALA A 184 -25.72 -9.53 33.55
C ALA A 184 -25.02 -8.20 33.22
N ASN A 185 -24.47 -7.53 34.24
CA ASN A 185 -23.69 -6.30 34.07
C ASN A 185 -22.42 -6.55 33.25
N ALA A 186 -21.70 -7.65 33.50
CA ALA A 186 -20.51 -8.01 32.76
C ALA A 186 -20.82 -8.30 31.29
N LEU A 187 -21.92 -9.01 30.99
CA LEU A 187 -22.37 -9.20 29.61
C LEU A 187 -22.74 -7.89 28.91
N GLN A 188 -23.40 -6.98 29.63
CA GLN A 188 -23.74 -5.67 29.10
C GLN A 188 -22.47 -4.84 28.81
N LEU A 189 -21.49 -4.84 29.71
CA LEU A 189 -20.17 -4.24 29.48
C LEU A 189 -19.46 -4.85 28.28
N LYS A 190 -19.54 -6.17 28.08
CA LYS A 190 -18.99 -6.86 26.91
C LYS A 190 -19.61 -6.32 25.62
N LYS A 191 -20.94 -6.21 25.61
CA LYS A 191 -21.71 -5.72 24.47
C LYS A 191 -21.40 -4.25 24.16
N ASP A 192 -21.30 -3.42 25.20
CA ASP A 192 -20.99 -2.00 25.07
C ASP A 192 -19.54 -1.78 24.58
N ALA A 193 -18.59 -2.58 25.07
CA ALA A 193 -17.23 -2.58 24.59
C ALA A 193 -17.14 -2.93 23.10
N ARG A 194 -17.84 -3.99 22.66
CA ARG A 194 -17.91 -4.37 21.24
C ARG A 194 -18.54 -3.29 20.36
N LYS A 195 -19.61 -2.67 20.85
CA LYS A 195 -20.28 -1.57 20.16
C LYS A 195 -19.37 -0.34 20.05
N MET A 196 -18.68 0.01 21.13
CA MET A 196 -17.71 1.10 21.16
C MET A 196 -16.58 0.84 20.17
N TRP A 197 -15.97 -0.35 20.23
CA TRP A 197 -14.93 -0.79 19.28
C TRP A 197 -15.37 -0.64 17.83
N SER A 198 -16.52 -1.21 17.48
CA SER A 198 -17.06 -1.15 16.11
C SER A 198 -17.36 0.29 15.67
N ASN A 199 -17.97 1.11 16.53
CA ASN A 199 -18.32 2.48 16.20
C ASN A 199 -17.10 3.40 16.07
N THR A 200 -16.04 3.12 16.84
CA THR A 200 -14.78 3.84 16.76
C THR A 200 -14.04 3.50 15.46
N LEU A 201 -14.05 2.24 15.02
CA LEU A 201 -13.41 1.84 13.76
C LEU A 201 -14.22 2.25 12.52
N HIS A 202 -15.54 2.15 12.57
CA HIS A 202 -16.44 2.32 11.41
C HIS A 202 -17.42 3.46 11.68
N GLN A 203 -16.95 4.71 11.73
CA GLN A 203 -17.82 5.86 12.01
C GLN A 203 -18.82 6.08 10.88
N ILE A 204 -18.46 5.69 9.64
CA ILE A 204 -19.36 5.70 8.49
C ILE A 204 -20.61 4.87 8.72
N ASP A 205 -20.61 3.89 9.64
CA ASP A 205 -21.79 3.07 9.89
C ASP A 205 -22.92 3.85 10.59
N ASN A 206 -22.59 4.97 11.24
CA ASN A 206 -23.54 5.80 11.99
C ASN A 206 -24.19 6.93 11.15
N ILE A 207 -23.81 7.09 9.88
CA ILE A 207 -24.38 8.15 9.02
C ILE A 207 -25.62 7.67 8.26
N SER A 208 -26.37 8.63 7.69
CA SER A 208 -27.58 8.35 6.92
C SER A 208 -27.29 7.49 5.69
N LYS A 209 -28.26 6.65 5.27
CA LYS A 209 -28.13 5.83 4.06
C LYS A 209 -27.82 6.68 2.82
N THR A 210 -28.40 7.88 2.72
CA THR A 210 -28.14 8.83 1.63
C THR A 210 -26.69 9.31 1.59
N ASP A 211 -26.08 9.55 2.76
CA ASP A 211 -24.68 9.99 2.83
C ASP A 211 -23.72 8.83 2.53
N LYS A 212 -24.05 7.60 2.96
CA LYS A 212 -23.29 6.39 2.58
C LYS A 212 -23.29 6.18 1.06
N THR A 213 -24.47 6.25 0.42
CA THR A 213 -24.58 6.13 -1.04
C THR A 213 -23.78 7.22 -1.74
N THR A 214 -23.79 8.44 -1.20
CA THR A 214 -23.01 9.56 -1.74
C THR A 214 -21.50 9.30 -1.66
N LEU A 215 -21.00 8.81 -0.51
CA LEU A 215 -19.58 8.48 -0.34
C LEU A 215 -19.14 7.34 -1.26
N ASN A 216 -19.96 6.30 -1.41
CA ASN A 216 -19.67 5.19 -2.31
C ASN A 216 -19.62 5.64 -3.77
N PHE A 217 -20.61 6.44 -4.21
CA PHE A 217 -20.61 7.03 -5.54
C PHE A 217 -19.35 7.88 -5.80
N ILE A 218 -18.99 8.75 -4.85
CA ILE A 218 -17.79 9.58 -4.98
C ILE A 218 -16.53 8.71 -5.03
N SER A 219 -16.44 7.67 -4.20
CA SER A 219 -15.31 6.74 -4.20
C SER A 219 -15.14 6.08 -5.57
N GLU A 220 -16.23 5.60 -6.17
CA GLU A 220 -16.23 5.04 -7.53
C GLU A 220 -15.87 6.09 -8.60
N GLU A 221 -16.43 7.29 -8.50
CA GLU A 221 -16.20 8.36 -9.47
C GLU A 221 -14.73 8.84 -9.44
N LEU A 222 -14.14 9.00 -8.25
CA LEU A 222 -12.71 9.29 -8.10
C LEU A 222 -11.86 8.13 -8.63
N THR A 223 -12.31 6.88 -8.46
CA THR A 223 -11.66 5.69 -9.05
C THR A 223 -11.71 5.71 -10.58
N LYS A 224 -12.73 6.32 -11.22
CA LYS A 224 -12.87 6.40 -12.69
C LYS A 224 -12.27 7.66 -13.31
N SER A 225 -12.33 8.78 -12.61
CA SER A 225 -12.06 10.10 -13.18
C SER A 225 -10.86 10.83 -12.58
N GLY A 226 -10.37 10.38 -11.43
CA GLY A 226 -9.16 10.92 -10.80
C GLY A 226 -9.51 12.07 -9.85
N PRO A 227 -8.58 13.01 -9.60
CA PRO A 227 -8.82 14.12 -8.70
C PRO A 227 -9.98 14.99 -9.16
N LEU A 228 -10.98 15.23 -8.30
CA LEU A 228 -12.15 16.05 -8.61
C LEU A 228 -12.55 16.95 -7.43
N SER A 229 -13.08 18.13 -7.74
CA SER A 229 -13.64 19.05 -6.75
C SER A 229 -15.03 18.59 -6.28
N SER A 230 -15.46 19.03 -5.08
CA SER A 230 -16.83 18.77 -4.59
C SER A 230 -17.93 19.21 -5.56
N ARG A 231 -17.70 20.28 -6.34
CA ARG A 231 -18.67 20.78 -7.31
C ARG A 231 -18.82 19.82 -8.48
N GLU A 232 -17.71 19.31 -8.99
CA GLU A 232 -17.71 18.38 -10.11
C GLU A 232 -18.27 17.01 -9.70
N LEU A 233 -17.96 16.56 -8.48
CA LEU A 233 -18.56 15.35 -7.90
C LEU A 233 -20.08 15.43 -7.80
N VAL A 234 -20.62 16.57 -7.33
CA VAL A 234 -22.08 16.78 -7.29
C VAL A 234 -22.67 16.83 -8.70
N ARG A 235 -22.00 17.51 -9.64
CA ARG A 235 -22.45 17.63 -11.03
C ARG A 235 -22.55 16.26 -11.72
N ARG A 236 -21.57 15.39 -11.51
CA ARG A 236 -21.53 14.04 -12.07
C ARG A 236 -22.48 13.07 -11.37
N GLY A 237 -22.80 13.34 -10.11
CA GLY A 237 -23.74 12.53 -9.33
C GLY A 237 -25.21 12.82 -9.61
N VAL A 238 -25.56 13.76 -10.49
CA VAL A 238 -26.95 14.11 -10.79
C VAL A 238 -27.74 12.85 -11.23
N GLY A 239 -28.81 12.54 -10.51
CA GLY A 239 -29.65 11.35 -10.74
C GLY A 239 -29.25 10.13 -9.91
N ILE A 240 -28.05 10.11 -9.33
CA ILE A 240 -27.57 9.03 -8.44
C ILE A 240 -27.57 9.50 -6.99
N ILE A 241 -26.98 10.68 -6.71
CA ILE A 241 -26.98 11.28 -5.39
C ILE A 241 -28.28 12.05 -5.14
N SER A 242 -28.68 12.15 -3.87
CA SER A 242 -29.87 12.92 -3.49
C SER A 242 -29.75 14.38 -3.94
N LYS A 243 -30.84 14.96 -4.45
CA LYS A 243 -30.90 16.37 -4.87
C LYS A 243 -30.57 17.36 -3.74
N SER A 244 -30.71 16.93 -2.48
CA SER A 244 -30.37 17.72 -1.28
C SER A 244 -28.86 17.79 -0.99
N VAL A 245 -28.04 17.02 -1.71
CA VAL A 245 -26.58 17.00 -1.53
C VAL A 245 -25.93 18.17 -2.25
N THR A 246 -25.42 19.13 -1.48
CA THR A 246 -24.70 20.30 -1.99
C THR A 246 -23.18 20.06 -2.02
N PRO A 247 -22.41 20.82 -2.81
CA PRO A 247 -20.94 20.74 -2.81
C PRO A 247 -20.33 20.96 -1.42
N THR A 248 -20.93 21.84 -0.62
CA THR A 248 -20.52 22.08 0.78
C THR A 248 -20.75 20.85 1.64
N LYS A 249 -21.92 20.20 1.49
CA LYS A 249 -22.22 18.94 2.21
C LYS A 249 -21.24 17.83 1.82
N VAL A 250 -20.92 17.68 0.52
CA VAL A 250 -19.90 16.73 0.05
C VAL A 250 -18.54 17.04 0.67
N GLY A 251 -18.11 18.30 0.68
CA GLY A 251 -16.84 18.68 1.30
C GLY A 251 -16.77 18.33 2.80
N MET A 252 -17.86 18.51 3.54
CA MET A 252 -17.95 18.12 4.95
C MET A 252 -17.94 16.59 5.13
N LEU A 253 -18.71 15.86 4.32
CA LEU A 253 -18.74 14.39 4.36
C LEU A 253 -17.36 13.80 4.07
N LEU A 254 -16.66 14.28 3.05
CA LEU A 254 -15.32 13.82 2.71
C LEU A 254 -14.29 14.20 3.76
N LYS A 255 -14.43 15.36 4.41
CA LYS A 255 -13.55 15.76 5.52
C LYS A 255 -13.71 14.85 6.74
N MET A 256 -14.93 14.40 7.05
CA MET A 256 -15.21 13.60 8.25
C MET A 256 -15.06 12.09 8.01
N TYR A 257 -15.48 11.60 6.85
CA TYR A 257 -15.61 10.16 6.57
C TYR A 257 -14.89 9.72 5.29
N GLY A 258 -14.29 10.64 4.53
CA GLY A 258 -13.63 10.33 3.26
C GLY A 258 -12.51 9.31 3.43
N GLU A 259 -11.73 9.41 4.51
CA GLU A 259 -10.65 8.47 4.79
C GLU A 259 -11.15 7.03 4.92
N GLU A 260 -12.37 6.79 5.42
CA GLU A 260 -12.93 5.43 5.55
C GLU A 260 -13.26 4.78 4.20
N VAL A 261 -13.37 5.58 3.14
CA VAL A 261 -13.57 5.13 1.74
C VAL A 261 -12.36 5.44 0.84
N ASP A 262 -11.19 5.60 1.46
CA ASP A 262 -9.88 5.85 0.84
C ASP A 262 -9.78 7.20 0.11
N ILE A 263 -10.58 8.20 0.50
CA ILE A 263 -10.62 9.52 -0.15
C ILE A 263 -9.93 10.57 0.71
N TYR A 264 -9.00 11.28 0.10
CA TYR A 264 -8.17 12.30 0.73
C TYR A 264 -8.23 13.62 -0.04
N LYS A 265 -7.80 14.71 0.59
CA LYS A 265 -7.62 15.98 -0.10
C LYS A 265 -6.42 15.89 -1.04
N SER A 266 -6.60 16.40 -2.26
CA SER A 266 -5.53 16.57 -3.24
C SER A 266 -4.58 17.71 -2.85
N SER A 267 -3.43 17.79 -3.52
CA SER A 267 -2.54 18.96 -3.47
C SER A 267 -3.21 20.22 -4.01
N SER A 268 -4.10 20.07 -5.00
CA SER A 268 -4.93 21.16 -5.53
C SER A 268 -6.03 21.55 -4.54
N ARG A 269 -6.15 22.84 -4.26
CA ARG A 269 -7.11 23.38 -3.29
C ARG A 269 -8.54 23.05 -3.70
N GLY A 270 -9.21 22.24 -2.89
CA GLY A 270 -10.64 21.91 -3.05
C GLY A 270 -10.91 20.63 -3.84
N ASP A 271 -9.86 19.97 -4.34
CA ASP A 271 -9.96 18.68 -5.01
C ASP A 271 -9.75 17.53 -4.03
N PHE A 272 -10.37 16.41 -4.35
CA PHE A 272 -10.26 15.15 -3.61
C PHE A 272 -9.73 14.07 -4.54
N VAL A 273 -8.98 13.14 -3.98
CA VAL A 273 -8.35 12.02 -4.70
C VAL A 273 -8.58 10.75 -3.91
N LYS A 274 -8.71 9.63 -4.60
CA LYS A 274 -8.76 8.31 -3.95
C LYS A 274 -7.36 7.71 -3.91
N LEU A 275 -7.00 7.18 -2.76
CA LEU A 275 -5.77 6.45 -2.53
C LEU A 275 -6.02 4.97 -2.87
N ASP A 276 -5.12 4.39 -3.64
CA ASP A 276 -5.08 2.99 -4.00
C ASP A 276 -3.99 2.26 -3.20
N THR A 277 -3.94 0.95 -3.35
CA THR A 277 -3.01 0.01 -2.73
C THR A 277 -1.54 0.46 -2.83
N HIS A 278 -1.16 1.07 -3.95
CA HIS A 278 0.20 1.51 -4.22
C HIS A 278 0.41 3.04 -4.04
N GLY A 279 -0.60 3.76 -3.54
CA GLY A 279 -0.54 5.21 -3.32
C GLY A 279 -1.62 5.99 -4.06
N LEU A 280 -1.39 7.27 -4.32
CA LEU A 280 -2.40 8.15 -4.91
C LEU A 280 -2.70 7.75 -6.37
N ILE A 281 -3.99 7.66 -6.73
CA ILE A 281 -4.40 7.49 -8.13
C ILE A 281 -4.10 8.79 -8.89
N ILE A 282 -2.93 8.85 -9.52
CA ILE A 282 -2.58 9.87 -10.50
C ILE A 282 -3.01 9.35 -11.87
N LYS A 283 -4.19 9.76 -12.33
CA LYS A 283 -4.78 9.21 -13.57
C LYS A 283 -4.05 9.62 -14.84
N ASP A 284 -3.49 10.81 -14.88
CA ASP A 284 -2.65 11.23 -15.99
C ASP A 284 -1.18 11.10 -15.59
N ILE A 285 -0.69 9.86 -15.68
CA ILE A 285 0.71 9.50 -15.40
C ILE A 285 1.64 10.35 -16.26
N TRP A 286 1.23 10.67 -17.49
CA TRP A 286 2.01 11.49 -18.42
C TRP A 286 2.09 12.95 -18.00
N ALA A 287 0.99 13.55 -17.58
CA ALA A 287 1.00 14.91 -17.03
C ALA A 287 1.83 15.01 -15.75
N TYR A 288 1.75 14.00 -14.87
CA TYR A 288 2.56 13.96 -13.66
C TYR A 288 4.05 13.77 -13.98
N ALA A 289 4.38 12.82 -14.86
CA ALA A 289 5.74 12.61 -15.33
C ALA A 289 6.30 13.87 -16.00
N ALA A 290 5.50 14.61 -16.78
CA ALA A 290 5.91 15.87 -17.39
C ALA A 290 6.25 16.93 -16.33
N GLY A 291 5.36 17.13 -15.34
CA GLY A 291 5.60 18.08 -14.25
C GLY A 291 6.82 17.71 -13.41
N PHE A 292 7.02 16.41 -13.16
CA PHE A 292 8.19 15.93 -12.44
C PHE A 292 9.48 16.08 -13.26
N LEU A 293 9.43 15.88 -14.59
CA LEU A 293 10.59 16.06 -15.45
C LEU A 293 10.99 17.54 -15.54
N ASP A 294 10.01 18.44 -15.58
CA ASP A 294 10.26 19.88 -15.59
C ASP A 294 10.90 20.37 -14.29
N ALA A 295 10.48 19.84 -13.13
CA ALA A 295 10.97 20.24 -11.82
C ALA A 295 12.32 19.58 -11.44
N ASP A 296 12.37 18.25 -11.43
CA ASP A 296 13.48 17.45 -10.88
C ASP A 296 14.05 16.45 -11.90
N GLY A 297 13.81 16.71 -13.19
CA GLY A 297 14.27 15.90 -14.30
C GLY A 297 15.33 16.56 -15.17
N SER A 298 15.96 15.74 -16.01
CA SER A 298 16.93 16.18 -17.00
C SER A 298 16.72 15.47 -18.33
N ILE A 299 16.88 16.20 -19.43
CA ILE A 299 16.92 15.68 -20.81
C ILE A 299 18.23 16.18 -21.41
N PHE A 300 19.09 15.28 -21.87
CA PHE A 300 20.38 15.64 -22.44
C PHE A 300 20.85 14.59 -23.45
N ILE A 301 21.82 14.98 -24.27
CA ILE A 301 22.56 14.08 -25.15
C ILE A 301 24.02 14.12 -24.67
N THR A 302 24.64 12.96 -24.48
CA THR A 302 26.05 12.90 -24.07
C THR A 302 26.97 13.32 -25.22
N GLU A 303 28.23 13.67 -24.93
CA GLU A 303 29.23 13.94 -25.97
C GLU A 303 29.47 12.75 -26.92
N ARG A 304 29.12 11.53 -26.48
CA ARG A 304 29.17 10.31 -27.30
C ARG A 304 27.94 10.15 -28.21
N GLY A 305 27.00 11.09 -28.19
CA GLY A 305 25.77 11.03 -28.98
C GLY A 305 24.70 10.09 -28.39
N GLU A 306 24.74 9.82 -27.09
CA GLU A 306 23.72 9.00 -26.42
C GLU A 306 22.63 9.90 -25.81
N PRO A 307 21.39 9.87 -26.30
CA PRO A 307 20.29 10.63 -25.71
C PRO A 307 19.86 9.97 -24.39
N ARG A 308 19.54 10.79 -23.38
CA ARG A 308 19.06 10.33 -22.08
C ARG A 308 18.02 11.28 -21.50
N ALA A 309 17.05 10.71 -20.82
CA ALA A 309 16.15 11.41 -19.92
C ALA A 309 16.27 10.79 -18.52
N THR A 310 16.17 11.58 -17.46
CA THR A 310 16.31 11.06 -16.09
C THR A 310 15.46 11.85 -15.12
N PHE A 311 14.73 11.13 -14.26
CA PHE A 311 14.13 11.69 -13.05
C PHE A 311 15.06 11.48 -11.86
N ILE A 312 15.13 12.47 -10.97
CA ILE A 312 15.96 12.39 -9.77
C ILE A 312 15.10 12.74 -8.55
N ALA A 313 15.10 11.87 -7.55
CA ALA A 313 14.42 12.09 -6.29
C ALA A 313 15.36 11.77 -5.11
N THR A 314 15.04 12.27 -3.91
CA THR A 314 15.87 12.05 -2.72
C THR A 314 15.06 11.68 -1.48
N GLY A 315 15.64 10.84 -0.62
CA GLY A 315 15.00 10.29 0.58
C GLY A 315 13.90 9.26 0.29
N ASP A 316 13.28 8.73 1.35
CA ASP A 316 12.34 7.60 1.25
C ASP A 316 11.07 7.92 0.45
N ARG A 317 10.59 9.17 0.52
CA ARG A 317 9.48 9.62 -0.33
C ARG A 317 9.87 9.63 -1.81
N GLY A 318 11.09 10.07 -2.11
CA GLY A 318 11.63 10.07 -3.47
C GLY A 318 11.83 8.65 -4.00
N ARG A 319 12.23 7.71 -3.13
CA ARG A 319 12.30 6.29 -3.46
C ARG A 319 10.96 5.76 -3.96
N MET A 320 9.92 5.93 -3.15
CA MET A 320 8.56 5.48 -3.49
C MET A 320 8.07 6.13 -4.78
N GLN A 321 8.31 7.43 -4.98
CA GLN A 321 7.95 8.12 -6.22
C GLN A 321 8.61 7.52 -7.46
N CYS A 322 9.92 7.24 -7.41
CA CYS A 322 10.62 6.63 -8.54
C CYS A 322 10.16 5.18 -8.80
N GLU A 323 9.91 4.40 -7.75
CA GLU A 323 9.39 3.03 -7.85
C GLU A 323 7.99 3.01 -8.49
N GLU A 324 7.08 3.85 -8.02
CA GLU A 324 5.71 3.94 -8.54
C GLU A 324 5.68 4.49 -9.97
N LEU A 325 6.50 5.51 -10.28
CA LEU A 325 6.58 6.05 -11.62
C LEU A 325 7.16 5.03 -12.62
N HIS A 326 8.14 4.24 -12.21
CA HIS A 326 8.68 3.15 -13.02
C HIS A 326 7.62 2.07 -13.32
N LYS A 327 6.87 1.64 -12.30
CA LYS A 327 5.75 0.68 -12.48
C LYS A 327 4.67 1.24 -13.40
N ALA A 328 4.31 2.51 -13.21
CA ALA A 328 3.24 3.17 -13.96
C ALA A 328 3.61 3.41 -15.43
N LEU A 329 4.86 3.81 -15.71
CA LEU A 329 5.34 4.02 -17.07
C LEU A 329 5.71 2.71 -17.80
N GLY A 330 6.05 1.66 -17.05
CA GLY A 330 6.43 0.35 -17.59
C GLY A 330 7.73 0.34 -18.41
N CYS A 331 8.55 1.39 -18.29
CA CYS A 331 9.78 1.57 -19.07
C CYS A 331 10.88 2.31 -18.28
N GLY A 332 12.10 2.28 -18.79
CA GLY A 332 13.28 2.86 -18.15
C GLY A 332 13.96 1.96 -17.12
N ARG A 333 15.09 2.43 -16.59
CA ARG A 333 15.93 1.72 -15.61
C ARG A 333 15.87 2.42 -14.27
N LEU A 334 15.38 1.72 -13.27
CA LEU A 334 15.33 2.20 -11.89
C LEU A 334 16.66 1.97 -11.16
N VAL A 335 17.15 3.00 -10.47
CA VAL A 335 18.34 2.94 -9.63
C VAL A 335 18.05 3.59 -8.28
N LEU A 336 18.12 2.81 -7.20
CA LEU A 336 17.70 3.24 -5.86
C LEU A 336 18.87 3.30 -4.88
N ASN A 337 18.68 4.04 -3.78
CA ASN A 337 19.58 4.08 -2.62
C ASN A 337 21.02 4.52 -2.96
N GLN A 338 21.18 5.38 -3.96
CA GLN A 338 22.49 5.95 -4.27
C GLN A 338 22.91 6.92 -3.18
N ARG A 339 24.12 6.75 -2.63
CA ARG A 339 24.69 7.73 -1.72
C ARG A 339 25.12 8.97 -2.52
N ILE A 340 24.63 10.13 -2.14
CA ILE A 340 24.97 11.41 -2.79
C ILE A 340 26.44 11.77 -2.51
N HIS A 341 26.87 11.60 -1.26
CA HIS A 341 28.27 11.77 -0.80
C HIS A 341 28.58 10.78 0.31
N LYS A 342 29.87 10.54 0.59
CA LYS A 342 30.32 9.57 1.62
C LYS A 342 29.66 9.78 2.99
N ASN A 343 29.33 11.02 3.34
CA ASN A 343 28.76 11.41 4.64
C ASN A 343 27.28 11.86 4.57
N SER A 344 26.61 11.66 3.43
CA SER A 344 25.22 12.07 3.30
C SER A 344 24.29 11.03 3.91
N VAL A 345 23.41 11.47 4.81
CA VAL A 345 22.31 10.67 5.38
C VAL A 345 21.21 10.44 4.32
N ARG A 346 21.14 11.31 3.30
CA ARG A 346 20.05 11.30 2.31
C ARG A 346 20.43 10.47 1.09
N SER A 347 19.64 9.45 0.81
CA SER A 347 19.72 8.64 -0.42
C SER A 347 19.18 9.42 -1.62
N GLN A 348 19.70 9.10 -2.80
CA GLN A 348 19.21 9.54 -4.10
C GLN A 348 18.70 8.35 -4.91
N HIS A 349 17.64 8.60 -5.66
CA HIS A 349 16.93 7.63 -6.47
C HIS A 349 16.79 8.22 -7.87
N ARG A 350 17.03 7.41 -8.89
CA ARG A 350 16.99 7.83 -10.28
C ARG A 350 16.19 6.85 -11.11
N LEU A 351 15.41 7.40 -12.03
CA LEU A 351 14.76 6.63 -13.09
C LEU A 351 15.31 7.12 -14.43
N ILE A 352 16.05 6.26 -15.13
CA ILE A 352 16.88 6.61 -16.29
C ILE A 352 16.32 5.98 -17.56
N PHE A 353 16.12 6.79 -18.60
CA PHE A 353 15.68 6.36 -19.93
C PHE A 353 16.83 6.57 -20.89
N SER A 354 17.27 5.50 -21.53
CA SER A 354 18.46 5.52 -22.40
C SER A 354 18.29 4.71 -23.68
N SER A 355 17.39 3.73 -23.70
CA SER A 355 17.04 3.04 -24.94
C SER A 355 16.18 3.94 -25.82
N LYS A 356 16.24 3.72 -27.14
CA LYS A 356 15.43 4.48 -28.10
C LYS A 356 13.93 4.33 -27.83
N ASP A 357 13.49 3.13 -27.48
CA ASP A 357 12.08 2.82 -27.27
C ASP A 357 11.58 3.44 -25.95
N ASP A 358 12.36 3.35 -24.87
CA ASP A 358 12.07 4.04 -23.60
C ASP A 358 11.91 5.55 -23.81
N LEU A 359 12.83 6.16 -24.56
CA LEU A 359 12.82 7.60 -24.83
C LEU A 359 11.62 8.00 -25.70
N ARG A 360 11.28 7.21 -26.72
CA ARG A 360 10.09 7.48 -27.54
C ARG A 360 8.82 7.37 -26.70
N GLN A 361 8.69 6.31 -25.90
CA GLN A 361 7.54 6.10 -25.05
C GLN A 361 7.39 7.23 -24.03
N LEU A 362 8.47 7.55 -23.31
CA LEU A 362 8.46 8.64 -22.33
C LEU A 362 8.16 9.98 -22.99
N LEU A 363 9.00 10.41 -23.93
CA LEU A 363 8.97 11.78 -24.45
C LEU A 363 7.68 12.04 -25.25
N LYS A 364 7.18 11.08 -26.05
CA LYS A 364 5.89 11.26 -26.76
C LYS A 364 4.71 11.37 -25.79
N GLY A 365 4.72 10.60 -24.70
CA GLY A 365 3.66 10.63 -23.71
C GLY A 365 3.62 11.96 -22.95
N ILE A 366 4.77 12.47 -22.51
CA ILE A 366 4.84 13.69 -21.69
C ILE A 366 4.78 15.00 -22.51
N LEU A 367 5.11 14.97 -23.81
CA LEU A 367 5.24 16.16 -24.65
C LEU A 367 4.02 17.12 -24.59
N PRO A 368 2.76 16.64 -24.62
CA PRO A 368 1.59 17.51 -24.57
C PRO A 368 1.46 18.30 -23.25
N HIS A 369 2.11 17.84 -22.19
CA HIS A 369 1.98 18.39 -20.84
C HIS A 369 3.21 19.18 -20.39
N LEU A 370 4.28 19.15 -21.20
CA LEU A 370 5.58 19.69 -20.84
C LEU A 370 5.65 21.19 -21.10
N LYS A 371 6.21 21.95 -20.13
CA LYS A 371 6.29 23.42 -20.22
C LYS A 371 7.73 23.89 -20.38
N MET A 372 8.61 23.49 -19.48
CA MET A 372 9.95 24.09 -19.37
C MET A 372 10.97 23.43 -20.31
N LYS A 373 10.89 22.11 -20.48
CA LYS A 373 11.87 21.33 -21.27
C LYS A 373 11.32 20.81 -22.59
N SER A 374 10.26 21.43 -23.12
CA SER A 374 9.51 20.96 -24.30
C SER A 374 10.38 20.96 -25.55
N LEU A 375 11.21 21.99 -25.72
CA LEU A 375 12.14 22.10 -26.84
C LEU A 375 13.20 21.00 -26.80
N GLN A 376 13.79 20.73 -25.64
CA GLN A 376 14.75 19.64 -25.47
C GLN A 376 14.11 18.28 -25.76
N ALA A 377 12.86 18.06 -25.31
CA ALA A 377 12.13 16.83 -25.58
C ALA A 377 11.89 16.61 -27.09
N LYS A 378 11.47 17.65 -27.83
CA LYS A 378 11.31 17.59 -29.30
C LYS A 378 12.64 17.31 -30.01
N ALA A 379 13.70 17.99 -29.61
CA ALA A 379 15.03 17.83 -30.20
C ALA A 379 15.58 16.41 -29.97
N VAL A 380 15.40 15.84 -28.77
CA VAL A 380 15.82 14.46 -28.47
C VAL A 380 14.96 13.44 -29.22
N LEU A 381 13.65 13.64 -29.35
CA LEU A 381 12.79 12.78 -30.17
C LEU A 381 13.25 12.75 -31.63
N SER A 382 13.53 13.92 -32.20
CA SER A 382 14.07 14.03 -33.57
C SER A 382 15.45 13.37 -33.68
N PHE A 383 16.31 13.56 -32.68
CA PHE A 383 17.66 12.97 -32.65
C PHE A 383 17.65 11.43 -32.66
N VAL A 384 16.68 10.81 -31.99
CA VAL A 384 16.55 9.34 -31.89
C VAL A 384 16.25 8.70 -33.25
N ASP A 385 15.43 9.38 -34.06
CA ASP A 385 14.96 8.93 -35.38
C ASP A 385 15.89 9.36 -36.52
N GLU A 386 16.68 10.41 -36.31
CA GLU A 386 17.60 10.95 -37.31
C GLU A 386 18.71 9.96 -37.70
N LYS A 387 19.07 9.96 -38.98
CA LYS A 387 20.20 9.19 -39.53
C LYS A 387 21.33 10.10 -39.98
N ASP A 388 21.04 11.33 -40.38
CA ASP A 388 22.06 12.29 -40.79
C ASP A 388 22.93 12.72 -39.60
N LYS A 389 24.25 12.70 -39.82
CA LYS A 389 25.25 13.05 -38.81
C LYS A 389 25.30 14.56 -38.59
N MET A 390 25.11 15.37 -39.64
CA MET A 390 25.13 16.83 -39.51
C MET A 390 23.92 17.28 -38.69
N ARG A 391 22.72 16.81 -39.04
CA ARG A 391 21.51 17.11 -38.29
C ARG A 391 21.57 16.64 -36.83
N LYS A 392 22.19 15.50 -36.55
CA LYS A 392 22.42 15.06 -35.16
C LYS A 392 23.29 16.00 -34.35
N ASP A 393 24.34 16.55 -34.96
CA ASP A 393 25.22 17.50 -34.30
C ASP A 393 24.48 18.82 -33.98
N GLU A 394 23.65 19.30 -34.90
CA GLU A 394 22.77 20.46 -34.67
C GLU A 394 21.83 20.22 -33.48
N LEU A 395 21.13 19.09 -33.47
CA LEU A 395 20.20 18.73 -32.39
C LEU A 395 20.91 18.56 -31.03
N TYR A 396 22.13 18.00 -31.03
CA TYR A 396 22.98 17.94 -29.85
C TYR A 396 23.29 19.34 -29.29
N ARG A 397 23.65 20.28 -30.17
CA ARG A 397 23.94 21.68 -29.78
C ARG A 397 22.69 22.36 -29.24
N VAL A 398 21.52 22.17 -29.86
CA VAL A 398 20.23 22.72 -29.40
C VAL A 398 19.91 22.26 -27.98
N VAL A 399 20.00 20.95 -27.70
CA VAL A 399 19.71 20.39 -26.37
C VAL A 399 20.71 20.89 -25.34
N THR A 400 22.01 20.87 -25.69
CA THR A 400 23.09 21.25 -24.77
C THR A 400 23.03 22.73 -24.41
N PHE A 401 22.81 23.61 -25.40
CA PHE A 401 22.67 25.05 -25.18
C PHE A 401 21.46 25.36 -24.30
N ASN A 402 20.28 24.79 -24.60
CA ASN A 402 19.05 25.06 -23.85
C ASN A 402 19.12 24.59 -22.39
N ASN A 403 19.96 23.61 -22.06
CA ASN A 403 20.19 23.19 -20.68
C ASN A 403 21.04 24.18 -19.87
N TRP A 404 21.83 25.02 -20.54
CA TRP A 404 22.75 25.97 -19.90
C TRP A 404 22.48 27.43 -20.26
N LYS A 405 21.39 27.73 -20.97
CA LYS A 405 21.05 29.08 -21.45
C LYS A 405 21.00 30.15 -20.35
N ASP A 406 20.66 29.75 -19.13
CA ASP A 406 20.58 30.64 -17.97
C ASP A 406 21.95 30.87 -17.30
N ASP A 407 22.94 30.01 -17.57
CA ASP A 407 24.34 30.17 -17.13
C ASP A 407 25.17 30.78 -18.27
N LYS A 408 25.19 32.12 -18.32
CA LYS A 408 25.85 32.90 -19.37
C LYS A 408 27.28 32.46 -19.65
N LYS A 409 28.07 32.15 -18.60
CA LYS A 409 29.47 31.73 -18.76
C LYS A 409 29.59 30.43 -19.55
N LYS A 410 28.72 29.46 -19.26
CA LYS A 410 28.74 28.17 -19.97
C LYS A 410 28.11 28.26 -21.34
N ALA A 411 27.00 28.98 -21.48
CA ALA A 411 26.38 29.25 -22.77
C ALA A 411 27.37 29.90 -23.74
N ASP A 412 28.06 30.97 -23.33
CA ASP A 412 29.05 31.69 -24.15
C ASP A 412 30.25 30.79 -24.49
N SER A 413 30.70 29.97 -23.54
CA SER A 413 31.77 29.00 -23.78
C SER A 413 31.39 27.96 -24.83
N PHE A 414 30.15 27.48 -24.85
CA PHE A 414 29.67 26.54 -25.86
C PHE A 414 29.56 27.19 -27.24
N LEU A 415 28.99 28.40 -27.33
CA LEU A 415 28.90 29.14 -28.58
C LEU A 415 30.29 29.39 -29.18
N SER A 416 31.25 29.82 -28.37
CA SER A 416 32.65 30.00 -28.78
C SER A 416 33.30 28.69 -29.24
N LYS A 417 33.09 27.58 -28.51
CA LYS A 417 33.61 26.25 -28.87
C LYS A 417 33.07 25.76 -30.22
N TRP A 418 31.81 26.06 -30.52
CA TRP A 418 31.14 25.61 -31.74
C TRP A 418 31.29 26.58 -32.91
N GLY A 419 31.79 27.79 -32.67
CA GLY A 419 31.94 28.84 -33.69
C GLY A 419 30.59 29.33 -34.25
N VAL A 420 29.53 29.30 -33.44
CA VAL A 420 28.18 29.72 -33.85
C VAL A 420 27.59 30.70 -32.84
N ASP A 421 26.65 31.53 -33.28
CA ASP A 421 25.89 32.44 -32.42
C ASP A 421 24.58 31.78 -31.93
N ALA A 422 23.90 32.46 -31.00
CA ALA A 422 22.65 31.97 -30.42
C ALA A 422 21.52 31.90 -31.47
N ASP A 423 21.52 32.79 -32.46
CA ASP A 423 20.51 32.84 -33.52
C ASP A 423 20.62 31.62 -34.44
N THR A 424 21.84 31.19 -34.75
CA THR A 424 22.10 29.94 -35.47
C THR A 424 21.62 28.71 -34.70
N ILE A 425 21.72 28.69 -33.37
CA ILE A 425 21.12 27.63 -32.55
C ILE A 425 19.58 27.70 -32.59
N GLY A 426 19.02 28.91 -32.63
CA GLY A 426 17.59 29.15 -32.79
C GLY A 426 17.04 28.57 -34.10
N SER A 427 17.73 28.79 -35.23
CA SER A 427 17.29 28.28 -36.54
C SER A 427 17.28 26.74 -36.61
N TYR A 428 18.22 26.07 -35.92
CA TYR A 428 18.21 24.62 -35.78
C TYR A 428 16.96 24.09 -35.06
N ALA A 429 16.41 24.90 -34.15
CA ALA A 429 15.21 24.57 -33.37
C ALA A 429 13.89 24.89 -34.09
N GLU A 430 13.88 25.78 -35.10
CA GLU A 430 12.66 26.13 -35.86
C GLU A 430 12.10 24.96 -36.68
N SER A 431 12.93 23.96 -36.95
CA SER A 431 12.59 22.77 -37.73
C SER A 431 12.04 21.59 -36.89
N LEU A 432 11.55 21.85 -35.66
CA LEU A 432 11.16 20.84 -34.63
C LEU A 432 9.67 20.77 -34.21
#